data_AF-A0A941XT26-F1
#
_entry.id   AF-A0A941XT26-F1
#
_cell.length_a   1.000
_cell.length_b   1.000
_cell.length_c   1.000
_cell.angle_alpha   90.00
_cell.angle_beta   90.00
_cell.angle_gamma   90.00
#
_symmetry.space_group_name_H-M   'P 1'
#
loop_
_entity.id
_entity.type
_entity.pdbx_description
1 polymer ?
#
loop_
_entity_poly.entity_id
_entity_poly.type
_entity_poly.pdbx_seq_one_letter_code
_entity_poly.pdbx_strand_id
1 'polypeptide(L)'
;MSRNKYAVASRSIWYVLRTLLIITAIVALCLGVFVEGMYVSNLYILVTEGLEARAECILTDGAVLELTEYFTEDFVRNDNALYEGLYDAFTVASFDYRVDVERVTVLPWNKRASMQVLAYLAAVNAAANDAESGAELPEWTAARYSVSFARSGSRWYITGMTLIEENPEMEPAPTPDYSLLPSPTP
;
A
#
# COMPACT_ATOMS: atom_id res chain seq x y z
N MET A 1 21.49 -67.74 -5.68
CA MET A 1 21.47 -66.64 -4.68
C MET A 1 21.19 -65.25 -5.30
N SER A 2 20.33 -65.14 -6.34
CA SER A 2 20.11 -63.90 -7.11
C SER A 2 18.83 -63.13 -6.74
N ARG A 3 17.89 -63.76 -6.03
CA ARG A 3 16.55 -63.20 -5.74
C ARG A 3 16.56 -62.04 -4.72
N ASN A 4 17.61 -61.93 -3.91
CA ASN A 4 17.71 -60.92 -2.84
C ASN A 4 18.23 -59.56 -3.33
N LYS A 5 18.98 -59.51 -4.45
CA LYS A 5 19.57 -58.26 -4.97
C LYS A 5 18.52 -57.31 -5.55
N TYR A 6 17.50 -57.85 -6.21
CA TYR A 6 16.41 -57.07 -6.82
C TYR A 6 15.49 -56.41 -5.78
N ALA A 7 15.25 -57.06 -4.64
CA ALA A 7 14.43 -56.52 -3.56
C ALA A 7 15.12 -55.38 -2.80
N VAL A 8 16.45 -55.43 -2.67
CA VAL A 8 17.25 -54.33 -2.08
C VAL A 8 17.34 -53.16 -3.05
N ALA A 9 17.58 -53.43 -4.34
CA ALA A 9 17.62 -52.40 -5.38
C ALA A 9 16.29 -51.64 -5.51
N SER A 10 15.15 -52.32 -5.54
CA SER A 10 13.83 -51.68 -5.65
C SER A 10 13.49 -50.80 -4.44
N ARG A 11 13.84 -51.25 -3.22
CA ARG A 11 13.69 -50.44 -2.00
C ARG A 11 14.57 -49.20 -2.05
N SER A 12 15.83 -49.32 -2.45
CA SER A 12 16.75 -48.18 -2.56
C SER A 12 16.31 -47.15 -3.60
N ILE A 13 15.81 -47.60 -4.75
CA ILE A 13 15.23 -46.73 -5.79
C ILE A 13 14.03 -45.95 -5.25
N TRP A 14 13.16 -46.62 -4.49
CA TRP A 14 11.99 -45.98 -3.90
C TRP A 14 12.38 -44.93 -2.84
N TYR A 15 13.39 -45.20 -2.01
CA TYR A 15 13.93 -44.21 -1.07
C TYR A 15 14.51 -42.99 -1.80
N VAL A 16 15.33 -43.21 -2.84
CA VAL A 16 15.92 -42.11 -3.62
C VAL A 16 14.82 -41.27 -4.29
N LEU A 17 13.83 -41.93 -4.92
CA LEU A 17 12.73 -41.24 -5.57
C LEU A 17 11.90 -40.41 -4.57
N ARG A 18 11.57 -40.98 -3.41
CA ARG A 18 10.84 -40.28 -2.34
C ARG A 18 11.63 -39.08 -1.83
N THR A 19 12.92 -39.22 -1.61
CA THR A 19 13.79 -38.12 -1.16
C THR A 19 13.86 -37.01 -2.21
N LEU A 20 14.03 -37.35 -3.49
CA LEU A 20 14.03 -36.37 -4.58
C LEU A 20 12.70 -35.62 -4.71
N LEU A 21 11.57 -36.31 -4.52
CA LEU A 21 10.24 -35.68 -4.51
C LEU A 21 10.09 -34.70 -3.34
N ILE A 22 10.55 -35.08 -2.14
CA ILE A 22 10.51 -34.20 -0.96
C ILE A 22 11.37 -32.96 -1.19
N ILE A 23 12.60 -33.14 -1.69
CA ILE A 23 13.50 -32.01 -1.99
C ILE A 23 12.87 -31.09 -3.04
N THR A 24 12.33 -31.65 -4.12
CA THR A 24 11.63 -30.86 -5.15
C THR A 24 10.45 -30.08 -4.58
N ALA A 25 9.65 -30.71 -3.71
CA ALA A 25 8.52 -30.05 -3.06
C ALA A 25 8.97 -28.90 -2.15
N ILE A 26 10.05 -29.09 -1.39
CA ILE A 26 10.63 -28.02 -0.54
C ILE A 26 11.12 -26.87 -1.42
N VAL A 27 11.87 -27.15 -2.48
CA VAL A 27 12.37 -26.11 -3.40
C VAL A 27 11.20 -25.34 -4.04
N ALA A 28 10.15 -26.03 -4.50
CA ALA A 28 8.97 -25.40 -5.06
C ALA A 28 8.26 -24.49 -4.04
N LEU A 29 8.16 -24.92 -2.78
CA LEU A 29 7.59 -24.12 -1.70
C LEU A 29 8.43 -22.86 -1.41
N CYS A 30 9.77 -23.00 -1.35
CA CYS A 30 10.68 -21.86 -1.16
C CYS A 30 10.57 -20.85 -2.31
N LEU A 31 10.49 -21.32 -3.56
CA LEU A 31 10.28 -20.45 -4.72
C LEU A 31 8.93 -19.74 -4.66
N GLY A 32 7.87 -20.43 -4.23
CA GLY A 32 6.55 -19.83 -4.03
C GLY A 32 6.60 -18.67 -3.03
N VAL A 33 7.18 -18.90 -1.84
CA VAL A 33 7.33 -17.85 -0.81
C VAL A 33 8.18 -16.68 -1.31
N PHE A 34 9.27 -16.95 -2.04
CA PHE A 34 10.14 -15.92 -2.59
C PHE A 34 9.41 -15.04 -3.62
N VAL A 35 8.66 -15.64 -4.54
CA VAL A 35 7.88 -14.92 -5.54
C VAL A 35 6.78 -14.08 -4.90
N GLU A 36 6.13 -14.59 -3.85
CA GLU A 36 5.13 -13.83 -3.10
C GLU A 36 5.74 -12.60 -2.41
N GLY A 37 6.88 -12.77 -1.74
CA GLY A 37 7.59 -11.65 -1.12
C GLY A 37 7.96 -10.56 -2.13
N MET A 38 8.38 -10.94 -3.33
CA MET A 38 8.69 -10.00 -4.41
C MET A 38 7.45 -9.20 -4.85
N TYR A 39 6.27 -9.84 -4.95
CA TYR A 39 5.04 -9.13 -5.31
C TYR A 39 4.56 -8.21 -4.20
N VAL A 40 4.58 -8.66 -2.94
CA VAL A 40 4.17 -7.84 -1.79
C VAL A 40 5.04 -6.59 -1.67
N SER A 41 6.36 -6.71 -1.84
CA SER A 41 7.26 -5.55 -1.77
C SER A 41 6.98 -4.52 -2.87
N ASN A 42 6.70 -4.96 -4.10
CA ASN A 42 6.36 -4.06 -5.20
C ASN A 42 5.04 -3.32 -4.92
N LEU A 43 4.02 -4.05 -4.46
CA LEU A 43 2.71 -3.47 -4.14
C LEU A 43 2.77 -2.50 -2.96
N TYR A 44 3.64 -2.75 -1.97
CA TYR A 44 3.83 -1.86 -0.82
C TYR A 44 4.34 -0.49 -1.26
N ILE A 45 5.42 -0.47 -2.05
CA ILE A 45 5.98 0.76 -2.62
C ILE A 45 4.93 1.48 -3.46
N LEU A 46 4.24 0.73 -4.33
CA LEU A 46 3.22 1.28 -5.22
C LEU A 46 2.08 1.98 -4.46
N VAL A 47 1.64 1.42 -3.33
CA VAL A 47 0.53 2.01 -2.56
C VAL A 47 0.98 3.19 -1.70
N THR A 48 2.16 3.13 -1.08
CA THR A 48 2.66 4.22 -0.25
C THR A 48 3.02 5.43 -1.09
N GLU A 49 3.87 5.25 -2.12
CA GLU A 49 4.31 6.35 -2.98
C GLU A 49 3.17 6.84 -3.88
N GLY A 50 2.32 5.94 -4.39
CA GLY A 50 1.20 6.32 -5.23
C GLY A 50 0.17 7.17 -4.49
N LEU A 51 -0.22 6.79 -3.26
CA LEU A 51 -1.19 7.59 -2.49
C LEU A 51 -0.59 8.91 -2.01
N GLU A 52 0.71 8.96 -1.70
CA GLU A 52 1.41 10.21 -1.39
C GLU A 52 1.43 11.15 -2.60
N ALA A 53 1.81 10.66 -3.79
CA ALA A 53 1.79 11.45 -5.02
C ALA A 53 0.36 11.95 -5.35
N ARG A 54 -0.66 11.13 -5.07
CA ARG A 54 -2.06 11.53 -5.20
C ARG A 54 -2.41 12.67 -4.24
N ALA A 55 -1.95 12.60 -2.98
CA ALA A 55 -2.17 13.66 -2.01
C ALA A 55 -1.46 14.96 -2.42
N GLU A 56 -0.25 14.86 -2.97
CA GLU A 56 0.50 16.01 -3.52
C GLU A 56 -0.29 16.70 -4.66
N CYS A 57 -0.90 15.93 -5.55
CA CYS A 57 -1.76 16.48 -6.61
C CYS A 57 -2.97 17.24 -6.04
N ILE A 58 -3.54 16.76 -4.94
CA ILE A 58 -4.71 17.40 -4.28
C ILE A 58 -4.30 18.66 -3.51
N LEU A 59 -3.12 18.68 -2.90
CA LEU A 59 -2.70 19.73 -1.97
C LEU A 59 -1.90 20.86 -2.63
N THR A 60 -1.09 20.57 -3.65
CA THR A 60 -0.03 21.47 -4.13
C THR A 60 -0.01 21.71 -5.64
N ASP A 61 -1.06 21.32 -6.38
CA ASP A 61 -1.12 21.36 -7.86
C ASP A 61 -0.03 20.48 -8.52
N GLY A 62 0.17 19.29 -7.95
CA GLY A 62 1.08 18.27 -8.48
C GLY A 62 0.70 17.78 -9.89
N ALA A 63 1.68 17.26 -10.63
CA ALA A 63 1.47 16.83 -12.00
C ALA A 63 0.60 15.55 -12.08
N VAL A 64 -0.71 15.72 -12.31
CA VAL A 64 -1.69 14.60 -12.44
C VAL A 64 -1.26 13.54 -13.47
N LEU A 65 -0.51 13.92 -14.51
CA LEU A 65 0.03 12.97 -15.49
C LEU A 65 1.04 11.99 -14.90
N GLU A 66 1.81 12.39 -13.89
CA GLU A 66 2.79 11.53 -13.21
C GLU A 66 2.11 10.44 -12.38
N LEU A 67 0.84 10.63 -11.98
CA LEU A 67 0.04 9.58 -11.31
C LEU A 67 -0.14 8.35 -12.20
N THR A 68 -0.03 8.46 -13.53
CA THR A 68 -0.14 7.30 -14.43
C THR A 68 1.02 6.30 -14.29
N GLU A 69 2.07 6.66 -13.53
CA GLU A 69 3.14 5.73 -13.15
C GLU A 69 2.70 4.71 -12.09
N TYR A 70 1.76 5.11 -11.22
CA TYR A 70 1.25 4.33 -10.09
C TYR A 70 -0.18 3.82 -10.32
N PHE A 71 -1.04 4.64 -10.94
CA PHE A 71 -2.46 4.39 -11.15
C PHE A 71 -2.77 4.08 -12.61
N THR A 72 -3.86 3.35 -12.86
CA THR A 72 -4.42 3.27 -14.21
C THR A 72 -5.01 4.61 -14.62
N GLU A 73 -4.93 4.95 -15.91
CA GLU A 73 -5.55 6.16 -16.47
C GLU A 73 -7.04 6.29 -16.14
N ASP A 74 -7.77 5.17 -16.16
CA ASP A 74 -9.19 5.15 -15.82
C ASP A 74 -9.44 5.53 -14.35
N PHE A 75 -8.53 5.20 -13.44
CA PHE A 75 -8.62 5.64 -12.04
C PHE A 75 -8.43 7.16 -11.96
N VAL A 76 -7.32 7.67 -12.53
CA VAL A 76 -6.95 9.09 -12.50
C VAL A 76 -8.03 9.97 -13.12
N ARG A 77 -8.68 9.51 -14.19
CA ARG A 77 -9.76 10.26 -14.87
C ARG A 77 -11.04 10.35 -14.03
N ASN A 78 -11.32 9.34 -13.20
CA ASN A 78 -12.58 9.23 -12.44
C ASN A 78 -12.40 9.61 -10.96
N ASP A 79 -11.23 10.07 -10.56
CA ASP A 79 -10.94 10.46 -9.20
C ASP A 79 -11.39 11.91 -8.96
N ASN A 80 -12.59 12.08 -8.43
CA ASN A 80 -13.20 13.39 -8.22
C ASN A 80 -12.35 14.31 -7.32
N ALA A 81 -11.66 13.76 -6.33
CA ALA A 81 -10.89 14.57 -5.38
C ALA A 81 -9.71 15.30 -6.04
N LEU A 82 -9.19 14.77 -7.16
CA LEU A 82 -8.13 15.43 -7.92
C LEU A 82 -8.61 16.71 -8.63
N TYR A 83 -9.91 16.83 -8.88
CA TYR A 83 -10.48 17.90 -9.71
C TYR A 83 -11.49 18.78 -8.98
N GLU A 84 -11.72 18.54 -7.69
CA GLU A 84 -12.66 19.31 -6.87
C GLU A 84 -12.11 20.69 -6.49
N GLY A 85 -10.78 20.85 -6.46
CA GLY A 85 -10.13 22.14 -6.17
C GLY A 85 -10.29 22.60 -4.72
N LEU A 86 -10.49 21.66 -3.79
CA LEU A 86 -10.78 21.95 -2.38
C LEU A 86 -9.69 22.82 -1.72
N TYR A 87 -8.44 22.68 -2.16
CA TYR A 87 -7.27 23.39 -1.61
C TYR A 87 -6.79 24.57 -2.48
N ASP A 88 -7.48 24.91 -3.58
CA ASP A 88 -7.03 25.94 -4.55
C ASP A 88 -6.87 27.35 -3.91
N ALA A 89 -7.59 27.61 -2.82
CA ALA A 89 -7.51 28.86 -2.07
C ALA A 89 -6.29 28.95 -1.14
N PHE A 90 -5.48 27.91 -1.06
CA PHE A 90 -4.35 27.80 -0.13
C PHE A 90 -3.04 27.49 -0.87
N THR A 91 -1.94 28.05 -0.38
CA THR A 91 -0.59 27.63 -0.76
C THR A 91 -0.07 26.70 0.33
N VAL A 92 0.03 25.41 0.02
CA VAL A 92 0.60 24.40 0.92
C VAL A 92 2.12 24.42 0.81
N ALA A 93 2.80 24.79 1.89
CA ALA A 93 4.26 24.87 1.94
C ALA A 93 4.92 23.50 2.23
N SER A 94 4.26 22.67 3.04
CA SER A 94 4.71 21.31 3.36
C SER A 94 3.57 20.49 3.93
N PHE A 95 3.59 19.18 3.69
CA PHE A 95 2.68 18.23 4.32
C PHE A 95 3.42 16.94 4.71
N ASP A 96 2.88 16.21 5.70
CA ASP A 96 3.31 14.87 6.09
C ASP A 96 2.10 13.94 5.87
N TYR A 97 2.08 13.27 4.73
CA TYR A 97 1.04 12.31 4.38
C TYR A 97 1.54 10.89 4.66
N ARG A 98 0.74 10.11 5.39
CA ARG A 98 1.12 8.77 5.84
C ARG A 98 0.14 7.72 5.38
N VAL A 99 0.71 6.57 5.02
CA VAL A 99 -0.01 5.40 4.56
C VAL A 99 0.48 4.19 5.34
N ASP A 100 -0.33 3.73 6.28
CA ASP A 100 -0.05 2.55 7.07
C ASP A 100 -0.74 1.32 6.45
N VAL A 101 0.06 0.36 5.98
CA VAL A 101 -0.47 -0.87 5.37
C VAL A 101 -0.83 -1.88 6.46
N GLU A 102 -2.12 -2.13 6.64
CA GLU A 102 -2.65 -3.02 7.68
C GLU A 102 -2.77 -4.47 7.22
N ARG A 103 -3.15 -4.68 5.95
CA ARG A 103 -3.39 -6.02 5.41
C ARG A 103 -3.06 -6.12 3.93
N VAL A 104 -2.45 -7.24 3.54
CA VAL A 104 -2.17 -7.55 2.14
C VAL A 104 -2.85 -8.86 1.77
N THR A 105 -3.53 -8.87 0.62
CA THR A 105 -4.13 -10.08 0.04
C THR A 105 -3.70 -10.21 -1.41
N VAL A 106 -2.83 -11.18 -1.67
CA VAL A 106 -2.36 -11.53 -3.01
C VAL A 106 -2.29 -13.05 -3.13
N LEU A 107 -2.61 -13.56 -4.31
CA LEU A 107 -2.46 -14.98 -4.64
C LEU A 107 -1.32 -15.14 -5.65
N PRO A 108 -0.50 -16.20 -5.57
CA PRO A 108 0.77 -16.25 -6.31
C PRO A 108 0.58 -16.33 -7.82
N TRP A 109 -0.57 -16.86 -8.24
CA TRP A 109 -0.96 -17.05 -9.65
C TRP A 109 -1.90 -15.96 -10.16
N ASN A 110 -2.29 -14.99 -9.34
CA ASN A 110 -3.28 -13.99 -9.73
C ASN A 110 -2.62 -12.70 -10.20
N LYS A 111 -3.26 -12.04 -11.18
CA LYS A 111 -2.86 -10.71 -11.67
C LYS A 111 -3.59 -9.59 -10.92
N ARG A 112 -4.16 -9.92 -9.76
CA ARG A 112 -4.93 -9.01 -8.91
C ARG A 112 -4.48 -9.19 -7.47
N ALA A 113 -4.44 -8.08 -6.76
CA ALA A 113 -4.18 -8.02 -5.34
C ALA A 113 -5.08 -6.96 -4.71
N SER A 114 -5.23 -7.01 -3.39
CA SER A 114 -5.84 -5.95 -2.60
C SER A 114 -5.04 -5.68 -1.34
N MET A 115 -5.03 -4.44 -0.89
CA MET A 115 -4.44 -4.01 0.38
C MET A 115 -5.44 -3.19 1.16
N GLN A 116 -5.45 -3.33 2.48
CA GLN A 116 -6.12 -2.41 3.38
C GLN A 116 -5.06 -1.46 3.94
N VAL A 117 -5.32 -0.17 3.80
CA VAL A 117 -4.42 0.89 4.23
C VAL A 117 -5.17 1.93 5.03
N LEU A 118 -4.52 2.45 6.06
CA LEU A 118 -4.94 3.65 6.77
C LEU A 118 -4.16 4.83 6.17
N ALA A 119 -4.89 5.80 5.63
CA ALA A 119 -4.32 6.98 5.01
C ALA A 119 -4.75 8.24 5.75
N TYR A 120 -3.79 9.08 6.13
CA TYR A 120 -4.04 10.29 6.90
C TYR A 120 -2.98 11.36 6.68
N LEU A 121 -3.35 12.60 6.97
CA LEU A 121 -2.48 13.76 6.94
C LEU A 121 -1.99 14.03 8.37
N ALA A 122 -0.75 13.67 8.67
CA ALA A 122 -0.17 13.82 10.00
C ALA A 122 0.14 15.29 10.34
N ALA A 123 0.55 16.07 9.33
CA ALA A 123 0.77 17.50 9.45
C ALA A 123 0.55 18.19 8.10
N VAL A 124 0.08 19.43 8.14
CA VAL A 124 0.00 20.30 6.97
C VAL A 124 0.34 21.72 7.39
N ASN A 125 1.16 22.37 6.57
CA ASN A 125 1.50 23.77 6.71
C ASN A 125 1.04 24.48 5.44
N ALA A 126 -0.03 25.24 5.55
CA ALA A 126 -0.66 25.94 4.45
C ALA A 126 -1.08 27.34 4.88
N ALA A 127 -1.02 28.28 3.94
CA ALA A 127 -1.48 29.65 4.13
C ALA A 127 -2.57 29.95 3.10
N ALA A 128 -3.61 30.68 3.52
CA ALA A 128 -4.59 31.19 2.57
C ALA A 128 -3.90 32.13 1.58
N ASN A 129 -4.23 31.97 0.29
CA ASN A 129 -3.70 32.83 -0.78
C ASN A 129 -4.16 34.28 -0.60
N ASP A 130 -5.37 34.46 -0.06
CA ASP A 130 -5.90 35.75 0.36
C ASP A 130 -6.14 35.75 1.89
N ALA A 131 -5.28 36.45 2.61
CA ALA A 131 -5.34 36.56 4.07
C ALA A 131 -6.61 37.29 4.57
N GLU A 132 -7.28 38.07 3.72
CA GLU A 132 -8.51 38.79 4.08
C GLU A 132 -9.78 37.95 3.81
N SER A 133 -9.65 36.84 3.08
CA SER A 133 -10.79 35.97 2.74
C SER A 133 -11.41 35.26 3.95
N GLY A 134 -10.67 35.12 5.06
CA GLY A 134 -11.12 34.36 6.23
C GLY A 134 -11.38 32.88 5.94
N ALA A 135 -10.85 32.33 4.85
CA ALA A 135 -11.03 30.94 4.48
C ALA A 135 -10.30 30.02 5.48
N GLU A 136 -11.02 29.04 6.01
CA GLU A 136 -10.46 28.01 6.89
C GLU A 136 -9.93 26.85 6.07
N LEU A 137 -8.76 26.32 6.46
CA LEU A 137 -8.13 25.20 5.78
C LEU A 137 -9.03 23.96 5.88
N PRO A 138 -9.39 23.31 4.75
CA PRO A 138 -10.19 22.10 4.76
C PRO A 138 -9.51 20.97 5.53
N GLU A 139 -10.24 20.37 6.46
CA GLU A 139 -9.75 19.24 7.23
C GLU A 139 -9.61 18.00 6.34
N TRP A 140 -8.48 17.28 6.46
CA TRP A 140 -8.27 16.01 5.78
C TRP A 140 -8.72 14.87 6.70
N THR A 141 -9.88 14.29 6.42
CA THR A 141 -10.40 13.15 7.20
C THR A 141 -9.53 11.91 6.98
N ALA A 142 -8.99 11.35 8.07
CA ALA A 142 -8.31 10.06 8.04
C ALA A 142 -9.27 8.97 7.55
N ALA A 143 -8.79 8.03 6.75
CA ALA A 143 -9.66 7.00 6.18
C ALA A 143 -8.95 5.67 5.99
N ARG A 144 -9.69 4.59 6.24
CA ARG A 144 -9.27 3.23 5.91
C ARG A 144 -9.80 2.87 4.54
N TYR A 145 -8.91 2.51 3.62
CA TYR A 145 -9.25 2.16 2.25
C TYR A 145 -8.91 0.71 1.93
N SER A 146 -9.74 0.08 1.10
CA SER A 146 -9.38 -1.11 0.34
C SER A 146 -8.85 -0.66 -1.02
N VAL A 147 -7.54 -0.79 -1.24
CA VAL A 147 -6.89 -0.49 -2.52
C VAL A 147 -6.83 -1.75 -3.36
N SER A 148 -7.23 -1.65 -4.62
CA SER A 148 -7.24 -2.75 -5.59
C SER A 148 -6.13 -2.55 -6.62
N PHE A 149 -5.44 -3.64 -6.95
CA PHE A 149 -4.32 -3.64 -7.89
C PHE A 149 -4.57 -4.60 -9.04
N ALA A 150 -4.06 -4.25 -10.22
CA ALA A 150 -3.98 -5.16 -11.35
C ALA A 150 -2.61 -5.10 -12.02
N ARG A 151 -2.15 -6.26 -12.47
CA ARG A 151 -0.90 -6.39 -13.22
C ARG A 151 -1.15 -6.30 -14.72
N SER A 152 -0.54 -5.32 -15.37
CA SER A 152 -0.49 -5.19 -16.83
C SER A 152 0.94 -5.43 -17.31
N GLY A 153 1.16 -6.51 -18.06
CA GLY A 153 2.50 -6.93 -18.46
C GLY A 153 3.41 -7.22 -17.25
N SER A 154 4.50 -6.47 -17.13
CA SER A 154 5.46 -6.59 -16.02
C SER A 154 5.19 -5.65 -14.84
N ARG A 155 4.25 -4.69 -14.97
CA ARG A 155 4.00 -3.64 -13.98
C ARG A 155 2.66 -3.84 -13.27
N TRP A 156 2.63 -3.46 -11.99
CA TRP A 156 1.41 -3.35 -11.20
C TRP A 156 0.92 -1.91 -11.23
N TYR A 157 -0.40 -1.75 -11.19
CA TYR A 157 -1.07 -0.47 -11.12
C TYR A 157 -2.18 -0.52 -10.07
N ILE A 158 -2.41 0.61 -9.40
CA ILE A 158 -3.61 0.83 -8.60
C ILE A 158 -4.77 1.06 -9.57
N THR A 159 -5.80 0.23 -9.47
CA THR A 159 -6.98 0.29 -10.34
C THR A 159 -8.20 0.86 -9.65
N GLY A 160 -8.20 0.91 -8.32
CA GLY A 160 -9.37 1.28 -7.55
C GLY A 160 -9.05 1.48 -6.08
N MET A 161 -9.86 2.31 -5.44
CA MET A 161 -9.82 2.61 -4.01
C MET A 161 -11.25 2.66 -3.50
N THR A 162 -11.52 2.01 -2.38
CA THR A 162 -12.86 1.96 -1.79
C THR A 162 -12.77 2.27 -0.31
N LEU A 163 -13.56 3.23 0.15
CA LEU A 163 -13.64 3.59 1.57
C LEU A 163 -14.24 2.42 2.36
N ILE A 164 -13.54 1.99 3.40
CA ILE A 164 -14.00 0.99 4.36
C ILE A 164 -14.56 1.69 5.60
N GLU A 165 -13.80 2.66 6.13
CA GLU A 165 -14.11 3.34 7.37
C GLU A 165 -13.59 4.78 7.31
N GLU A 166 -14.44 5.71 7.70
CA GLU A 166 -14.13 7.14 7.79
C GLU A 166 -13.76 7.49 9.23
N ASN A 167 -12.69 8.26 9.38
CA ASN A 167 -12.10 8.67 10.65
C ASN A 167 -11.92 7.51 11.67
N PRO A 168 -11.18 6.44 11.31
CA PRO A 168 -10.90 5.37 12.25
C PRO A 168 -10.10 5.88 13.44
N GLU A 169 -10.30 5.29 14.62
CA GLU A 169 -9.53 5.62 15.82
C GLU A 169 -8.04 5.34 15.56
N MET A 170 -7.22 6.39 15.57
CA MET A 170 -5.78 6.28 15.39
C MET A 170 -5.12 5.94 16.72
N GLU A 171 -4.18 4.98 16.72
CA GLU A 171 -3.38 4.76 17.91
C GLU A 171 -2.64 6.04 18.28
N PRO A 172 -2.62 6.43 19.57
CA PRO A 172 -1.98 7.66 19.99
C PRO A 172 -0.51 7.63 19.58
N ALA A 173 -0.03 8.76 19.05
CA ALA A 173 1.37 8.90 18.68
C ALA A 173 2.26 8.45 19.86
N PRO A 174 3.37 7.72 19.61
CA PRO A 174 4.25 7.24 20.68
C PRO A 174 4.90 8.39 21.46
N THR A 175 4.82 9.61 20.93
CA THR A 175 5.26 10.83 21.61
C THR A 175 4.07 11.45 22.34
N PRO A 176 4.16 11.66 23.67
CA PRO A 176 3.15 12.39 24.40
C PRO A 176 2.93 13.78 23.79
N ASP A 177 1.68 14.15 23.58
CA ASP A 177 1.35 15.51 23.17
C ASP A 177 1.55 16.46 24.35
N TYR A 178 2.69 17.16 24.34
CA TYR A 178 3.06 18.11 25.39
C TYR A 178 2.14 19.34 25.43
N SER A 179 1.32 19.59 24.40
CA SER A 179 0.34 20.68 24.38
C SER A 179 -0.90 20.39 25.23
N LEU A 180 -1.15 19.10 25.53
CA LEU A 180 -2.21 18.64 26.43
C LEU A 180 -1.79 18.60 27.90
N LEU A 181 -0.54 18.97 28.21
CA LEU A 181 -0.11 19.04 29.60
C LEU A 181 -0.79 20.22 30.31
N PRO A 182 -1.27 20.01 31.55
CA PRO A 182 -1.82 21.10 32.35
C PRO A 182 -0.74 22.16 32.55
N SER A 183 -1.09 23.42 32.29
CA SER A 183 -0.22 24.57 32.56
C SER A 183 0.25 24.52 34.02
N PRO A 184 1.54 24.78 34.30
CA PRO A 184 2.02 24.77 35.67
C PRO A 184 1.24 25.79 36.51
N THR A 185 0.63 25.31 37.59
CA THR A 185 -0.05 26.16 38.58
C THR A 185 0.99 27.09 39.23
N PRO A 186 0.73 28.41 39.32
CA PRO A 186 1.66 29.38 39.90
C PRO A 186 1.93 29.15 41.39
#